data_AF-A0A7K0MV33-F1
#
_entry.id   AF-A0A7K0MV33-F1
#
_cell.length_a   1.000
_cell.length_b   1.000
_cell.length_c   1.000
_cell.angle_alpha   90.00
_cell.angle_beta   90.00
_cell.angle_gamma   90.00
#
_symmetry.space_group_name_H-M   'P 1'
#
loop_
_entity.id
_entity.type
_entity.pdbx_description
1 polymer ?
#
loop_
_entity_poly.entity_id
_entity_poly.type
_entity_poly.pdbx_seq_one_letter_code
_entity_poly.pdbx_strand_id
1 'polypeptide(L)'
;VGCSISQASVSILTDLLIGKTLNQAETISNSFMHLMQSKGTEKGDENLLEDAVALAGVSQYPARIKCALLGWMAFKDASVQALSKQN
;
A
#
# COMPACT_ATOMS: atom_id res chain seq x y z
N VAL A 1 19.37 2.30 -0.42
CA VAL A 1 18.80 1.11 -1.11
C VAL A 1 17.88 0.39 -0.13
N GLY A 2 16.60 0.14 -0.49
CA GLY A 2 15.63 -0.54 0.37
C GLY A 2 15.72 -2.08 0.32
N CYS A 3 15.06 -2.79 1.23
CA CYS A 3 14.97 -4.26 1.16
C CYS A 3 14.06 -4.72 0.01
N SER A 4 14.15 -5.99 -0.39
CA SER A 4 13.34 -6.56 -1.47
C SER A 4 11.83 -6.33 -1.29
N ILE A 5 11.31 -6.47 -0.07
CA ILE A 5 9.88 -6.23 0.23
C ILE A 5 9.49 -4.76 -0.04
N SER A 6 10.31 -3.80 0.40
CA SER A 6 10.00 -2.38 0.16
C SER A 6 10.11 -2.02 -1.32
N GLN A 7 11.04 -2.61 -2.06
CA GLN A 7 11.17 -2.38 -3.49
C GLN A 7 9.99 -2.97 -4.26
N ALA A 8 9.64 -4.23 -3.99
CA ALA A 8 8.49 -4.90 -4.58
C ALA A 8 7.19 -4.16 -4.26
N SER A 9 7.00 -3.75 -3.00
CA SER A 9 5.79 -3.02 -2.61
C SER A 9 5.66 -1.67 -3.27
N VAL A 10 6.76 -0.94 -3.50
CA VAL A 10 6.71 0.34 -4.23
C VAL A 10 6.43 0.12 -5.71
N SER A 11 6.99 -0.93 -6.33
CA SER A 11 6.69 -1.27 -7.72
C SER A 11 5.20 -1.59 -7.91
N ILE A 12 4.64 -2.44 -7.06
CA ILE A 12 3.21 -2.78 -7.11
C ILE A 12 2.34 -1.55 -6.84
N LEU A 13 2.72 -0.71 -5.87
CA LEU A 13 2.04 0.55 -5.59
C LEU A 13 1.97 1.45 -6.83
N THR A 14 3.07 1.61 -7.57
CA THR A 14 3.09 2.49 -8.75
C THR A 14 2.18 1.97 -9.85
N ASP A 15 2.25 0.67 -10.14
CA ASP A 15 1.42 0.04 -11.16
C ASP A 15 -0.07 0.12 -10.80
N LEU A 16 -0.38 -0.06 -9.51
CA LEU A 16 -1.74 -0.04 -9.03
C LEU A 16 -2.33 1.38 -8.93
N LEU A 17 -1.55 2.44 -8.75
CA LEU A 17 -2.12 3.78 -8.54
C LEU A 17 -2.10 4.69 -9.77
N ILE A 18 -1.23 4.43 -10.74
CA ILE A 18 -1.16 5.26 -11.96
C ILE A 18 -2.49 5.21 -12.73
N GLY A 19 -3.00 6.39 -13.09
CA GLY A 19 -4.27 6.53 -13.82
C GLY A 19 -5.53 6.43 -12.96
N LYS A 20 -5.41 6.09 -11.66
CA LYS A 20 -6.54 6.10 -10.73
C LYS A 20 -6.75 7.50 -10.14
N THR A 21 -7.99 7.83 -9.81
CA THR A 21 -8.32 9.06 -9.07
C THR A 21 -7.83 8.97 -7.63
N LEU A 22 -7.67 10.11 -6.97
CA LEU A 22 -7.20 10.14 -5.58
C LEU A 22 -8.10 9.34 -4.63
N ASN A 23 -9.42 9.38 -4.82
CA ASN A 23 -10.38 8.64 -4.01
C ASN A 23 -10.26 7.11 -4.21
N GLN A 24 -10.04 6.67 -5.45
CA GLN A 24 -9.76 5.26 -5.75
C GLN A 24 -8.44 4.82 -5.11
N ALA A 25 -7.40 5.64 -5.24
CA ALA A 25 -6.09 5.37 -4.68
C ALA A 25 -6.10 5.32 -3.13
N GLU A 26 -6.90 6.17 -2.49
CA GLU A 26 -7.14 6.13 -1.05
C GLU A 26 -7.86 4.84 -0.63
N THR A 27 -8.88 4.42 -1.37
CA THR A 27 -9.60 3.15 -1.11
C THR A 27 -8.66 1.95 -1.15
N ILE A 28 -7.83 1.88 -2.20
CA ILE A 28 -6.81 0.83 -2.37
C ILE A 28 -5.77 0.88 -1.24
N SER A 29 -5.24 2.08 -0.94
CA SER A 29 -4.23 2.27 0.11
C SER A 29 -4.74 1.85 1.48
N ASN A 30 -6.00 2.18 1.80
CA ASN A 30 -6.64 1.78 3.05
C ASN A 30 -6.84 0.26 3.12
N SER A 31 -7.24 -0.38 2.02
CA SER A 31 -7.35 -1.84 1.95
C SER A 31 -6.00 -2.53 2.18
N PHE A 32 -4.92 -2.03 1.56
CA PHE A 32 -3.59 -2.59 1.77
C PHE A 32 -3.07 -2.40 3.20
N MET A 33 -3.32 -1.22 3.78
CA MET A 33 -3.02 -0.92 5.19
C MET A 33 -3.77 -1.86 6.14
N HIS A 34 -5.04 -2.15 5.86
CA HIS A 34 -5.86 -3.08 6.64
C HIS A 34 -5.32 -4.51 6.53
N LEU A 35 -5.00 -4.97 5.32
CA LEU A 35 -4.37 -6.27 5.08
C LEU A 35 -3.08 -6.42 5.89
N MET A 36 -2.21 -5.41 5.90
CA MET A 36 -0.96 -5.46 6.67
C MET A 36 -1.19 -5.51 8.19
N GLN A 37 -2.30 -4.96 8.68
CA GLN A 37 -2.68 -4.96 10.10
C GLN A 37 -3.43 -6.23 10.54
N SER A 38 -3.90 -7.04 9.59
CA SER A 38 -4.65 -8.28 9.85
C SER A 38 -3.86 -9.35 10.61
N LYS A 39 -2.53 -9.22 10.71
CA LYS A 39 -1.65 -10.25 11.31
C LYS A 39 -1.80 -11.64 10.66
N GLY A 40 -2.12 -11.67 9.37
CA GLY A 40 -2.28 -12.89 8.59
C GLY A 40 -3.65 -13.55 8.70
N THR A 41 -4.64 -12.89 9.32
CA THR A 41 -6.03 -13.41 9.36
C THR A 41 -6.79 -13.15 8.08
N GLU A 42 -6.31 -12.23 7.25
CA GLU A 42 -6.95 -11.85 5.99
C GLU A 42 -6.03 -12.12 4.80
N LYS A 43 -6.64 -12.42 3.65
CA LYS A 43 -5.94 -12.61 2.39
C LYS A 43 -5.90 -11.32 1.54
N GLY A 44 -6.81 -10.38 1.79
CA GLY A 44 -6.99 -9.19 0.96
C GLY A 44 -7.95 -9.44 -0.21
N ASP A 45 -8.53 -8.37 -0.72
CA ASP A 45 -9.44 -8.42 -1.87
C ASP A 45 -8.65 -8.36 -3.19
N GLU A 46 -8.59 -9.48 -3.91
CA GLU A 46 -7.87 -9.61 -5.20
C GLU A 46 -8.38 -8.64 -6.26
N ASN A 47 -9.66 -8.26 -6.25
CA ASN A 47 -10.20 -7.33 -7.24
C ASN A 47 -9.75 -5.88 -6.99
N LEU A 48 -9.47 -5.55 -5.73
CA LEU A 48 -9.09 -4.20 -5.32
C LEU A 48 -7.57 -4.03 -5.23
N LEU A 49 -6.89 -5.03 -4.69
CA LEU A 49 -5.46 -5.01 -4.42
C LEU A 49 -4.62 -5.58 -5.56
N GLU A 50 -5.22 -6.32 -6.50
CA GLU A 50 -4.53 -6.92 -7.64
C GLU A 50 -3.24 -7.65 -7.15
N ASP A 51 -2.08 -7.35 -7.72
CA ASP A 51 -0.79 -7.95 -7.34
C ASP A 51 -0.36 -7.66 -5.88
N ALA A 52 -0.93 -6.65 -5.21
CA ALA A 52 -0.59 -6.33 -3.83
C ALA A 52 -1.04 -7.43 -2.85
N VAL A 53 -1.98 -8.30 -3.24
CA VAL A 53 -2.36 -9.50 -2.47
C VAL A 53 -1.18 -10.46 -2.30
N ALA A 54 -0.22 -10.48 -3.22
CA ALA A 54 0.99 -11.29 -3.08
C ALA A 54 1.81 -10.93 -1.83
N LEU A 55 1.64 -9.72 -1.29
CA LEU A 55 2.27 -9.28 -0.05
C LEU A 55 1.47 -9.63 1.20
N ALA A 56 0.30 -10.28 1.11
CA ALA A 56 -0.53 -10.65 2.26
C ALA A 56 0.26 -11.43 3.33
N GLY A 57 1.17 -12.30 2.92
CA GLY A 57 2.05 -13.06 3.83
C GLY A 57 2.94 -12.16 4.71
N VAL A 58 3.27 -10.94 4.28
CA VAL A 58 4.07 -9.99 5.06
C VAL A 58 3.35 -9.57 6.35
N SER A 59 2.01 -9.60 6.38
CA SER A 59 1.22 -9.28 7.57
C SER A 59 1.51 -10.21 8.76
N GLN A 60 2.01 -11.43 8.51
CA GLN A 60 2.42 -12.38 9.55
C GLN A 60 3.77 -12.03 10.21
N TYR A 61 4.52 -11.08 9.65
CA TYR A 61 5.87 -10.74 10.09
C TYR A 61 5.94 -9.26 10.52
N PRO A 62 5.66 -8.94 11.80
CA PRO A 62 5.61 -7.55 12.29
C PRO A 62 6.84 -6.71 11.97
N ALA A 63 8.04 -7.32 11.97
CA ALA A 63 9.29 -6.65 11.62
C ALA A 63 9.36 -6.20 10.14
N ARG A 64 8.57 -6.80 9.25
CA ARG A 64 8.57 -6.52 7.80
C ARG A 64 7.37 -5.71 7.33
N ILE A 65 6.33 -5.54 8.16
CA ILE A 65 5.17 -4.69 7.84
C ILE A 65 5.60 -3.27 7.46
N LYS A 66 6.53 -2.67 8.23
CA LYS A 66 7.03 -1.31 7.91
C LYS A 66 7.74 -1.23 6.56
N CYS A 67 8.38 -2.32 6.12
CA CYS A 67 8.99 -2.37 4.80
C CYS A 67 7.94 -2.39 3.69
N ALA A 68 6.84 -3.13 3.87
CA ALA A 68 5.74 -3.13 2.92
C ALA A 68 5.02 -1.77 2.89
N LEU A 69 4.77 -1.14 4.04
CA LEU A 69 3.98 0.09 4.11
C LEU A 69 4.74 1.39 3.76
N LEU A 70 6.08 1.36 3.65
CA LEU A 70 6.88 2.59 3.50
C LEU A 70 6.46 3.44 2.29
N GLY A 71 6.29 2.82 1.13
CA GLY A 71 5.85 3.52 -0.09
C GLY A 71 4.42 4.07 0.02
N TRP A 72 3.52 3.30 0.61
CA TRP A 72 2.12 3.66 0.80
C TRP A 72 1.97 4.86 1.75
N MET A 73 2.77 4.91 2.81
CA MET A 73 2.77 6.05 3.73
C MET A 73 3.31 7.32 3.06
N ALA A 74 4.33 7.20 2.21
CA ALA A 74 4.84 8.32 1.42
C ALA A 74 3.78 8.82 0.42
N PHE A 75 3.06 7.91 -0.25
CA PHE A 75 1.94 8.27 -1.12
C PHE A 75 0.82 9.01 -0.37
N LYS A 76 0.43 8.51 0.80
CA LYS A 76 -0.61 9.13 1.64
C LYS A 76 -0.20 10.54 2.08
N ASP A 77 1.02 10.70 2.58
CA ASP A 77 1.56 12.00 2.98
C ASP A 77 1.61 12.99 1.81
N ALA A 78 2.14 12.57 0.66
CA ALA A 78 2.17 13.39 -0.55
C ALA A 78 0.76 13.79 -1.02
N SER A 79 -0.21 12.88 -0.93
CA SER A 79 -1.61 13.13 -1.28
C SER A 79 -2.23 14.21 -0.39
N VAL A 80 -2.02 14.14 0.92
CA VAL A 80 -2.49 15.16 1.87
C VAL A 80 -1.84 16.50 1.58
N GLN A 81 -0.52 16.54 1.38
CA GLN A 81 0.20 17.78 1.07
C GLN A 81 -0.26 18.41 -0.25
N ALA A 82 -0.57 17.61 -1.27
CA ALA A 82 -1.07 18.08 -2.55
C ALA A 82 -2.47 18.73 -2.41
N LEU A 83 -3.37 18.12 -1.63
CA LEU A 83 -4.69 18.67 -1.34
C LEU A 83 -4.62 19.96 -0.51
N SER A 84 -3.74 20.01 0.49
CA SER A 84 -3.58 21.22 1.32
C SER A 84 -3.05 22.42 0.54
N LYS A 85 -2.30 22.22 -0.55
CA LYS A 85 -1.78 23.31 -1.41
C LYS A 85 -2.77 23.80 -2.47
N GLN A 86 -3.88 23.09 -2.69
CA GLN A 86 -4.92 23.49 -3.65
C GLN A 86 -6.03 24.35 -3.03
N ASN A 87 -5.99 24.55 -1.70
CA ASN A 87 -6.88 25.45 -0.95
C ASN A 87 -6.09 26.70 -0.53
#